data_AF-A0A1H1AQH8-F1
#
_entry.id   AF-A0A1H1AQH8-F1
#
_cell.length_a   1.000
_cell.length_b   1.000
_cell.length_c   1.000
_cell.angle_alpha   90.00
_cell.angle_beta   90.00
_cell.angle_gamma   90.00
#
_symmetry.space_group_name_H-M   'P 1'
#
loop_
_entity.id
_entity.type
_entity.pdbx_description
1 polymer ?
#
loop_
_entity_poly.entity_id
_entity_poly.type
_entity_poly.pdbx_seq_one_letter_code
_entity_poly.pdbx_strand_id
1 'polypeptide(L)'
;MQFVEEIVVDEFLPTVRSLLAGRLREQGLTQSEVADVLGISQSAVSKYAHGDVATNDRIADDERVEALVDELGEGLAAGDITPVQALIEIEVLIRELEGGGDLLAQLHEAEVPELADHGSSFRVHDPESDLRTSERVLSSLRRGLRILENSSGFATLIPAVGSNLVACTPDAEDVDDVAGVPGRIFDVKGQATVPTGPEFGVSEHVATVLLAARAHGSDASAAINISYDRDLLAQLSEDGHVTAEFDESDDVASSVAAAIEDEPEATVLYQTGGMGIEPLIYVLGPDAESVADTVRSLL
;
A
#
# COMPACT_ATOMS: atom_id res chain seq x y z
N MET A 1 -16.81 4.14 -0.82
CA MET A 1 -16.26 2.99 -0.08
C MET A 1 -17.32 1.93 -0.08
N GLN A 2 -17.14 0.95 -0.95
CA GLN A 2 -17.92 -0.26 -1.03
C GLN A 2 -16.96 -1.41 -0.75
N PHE A 3 -17.39 -2.39 0.02
CA PHE A 3 -16.59 -3.56 0.36
C PHE A 3 -16.83 -4.68 -0.66
N VAL A 4 -15.82 -5.52 -0.92
CA VAL A 4 -16.01 -6.69 -1.80
C VAL A 4 -17.02 -7.66 -1.20
N GLU A 5 -17.13 -7.72 0.13
CA GLU A 5 -18.14 -8.52 0.83
C GLU A 5 -19.57 -8.04 0.54
N GLU A 6 -19.77 -6.75 0.22
CA GLU A 6 -21.08 -6.27 -0.23
C GLU A 6 -21.42 -6.85 -1.61
N ILE A 7 -20.46 -6.90 -2.54
CA ILE A 7 -20.62 -7.55 -3.85
C ILE A 7 -20.86 -9.05 -3.69
N VAL A 8 -20.16 -9.70 -2.76
CA VAL A 8 -20.38 -11.12 -2.47
C VAL A 8 -21.83 -11.37 -2.00
N VAL A 9 -22.33 -10.53 -1.08
CA VAL A 9 -23.68 -10.68 -0.52
C VAL A 9 -24.77 -10.31 -1.52
N ASP A 10 -24.56 -9.27 -2.32
CA ASP A 10 -25.59 -8.70 -3.19
C ASP A 10 -25.60 -9.32 -4.59
N GLU A 11 -24.50 -9.90 -5.06
CA GLU A 11 -24.37 -10.42 -6.43
C GLU A 11 -23.91 -11.88 -6.48
N PHE A 12 -22.82 -12.24 -5.80
CA PHE A 12 -22.26 -13.59 -5.88
C PHE A 12 -23.16 -14.64 -5.24
N LEU A 13 -23.49 -14.48 -3.96
CA LEU A 13 -24.30 -15.45 -3.21
C LEU A 13 -25.70 -15.63 -3.81
N PRO A 14 -26.42 -14.57 -4.24
CA PRO A 14 -27.69 -14.73 -4.93
C PRO A 14 -27.56 -15.53 -6.24
N THR A 15 -26.52 -15.26 -7.03
CA THR A 15 -26.25 -15.96 -8.29
C THR A 15 -25.95 -17.44 -8.04
N VAL A 16 -24.97 -17.75 -7.20
CA VAL A 16 -24.57 -19.13 -6.87
C VAL A 16 -25.71 -19.92 -6.25
N ARG A 17 -26.48 -19.32 -5.33
CA ARG A 17 -27.66 -19.98 -4.73
C ARG A 17 -28.75 -20.25 -5.76
N SER A 18 -28.94 -19.35 -6.72
CA SER A 18 -29.92 -19.55 -7.79
C SER A 18 -29.53 -20.74 -8.68
N LEU A 19 -28.27 -20.77 -9.14
CA LEU A 19 -27.73 -21.85 -9.96
C LEU A 19 -27.78 -23.20 -9.22
N LEU A 20 -27.31 -23.23 -7.97
CA LEU A 20 -27.31 -24.44 -7.15
C LEU A 20 -28.73 -24.94 -6.82
N ALA A 21 -29.68 -24.04 -6.56
CA ALA A 21 -31.08 -24.42 -6.39
C ALA A 21 -31.68 -25.02 -7.67
N GLY A 22 -31.35 -24.46 -8.84
CA GLY A 22 -31.71 -25.02 -10.15
C GLY A 22 -31.13 -26.41 -10.34
N ARG A 23 -29.84 -26.58 -10.07
CA ARG A 23 -29.15 -27.87 -10.23
C ARG A 23 -29.70 -28.96 -9.32
N LEU A 24 -29.99 -28.65 -8.06
CA LEU A 24 -30.62 -29.58 -7.12
C LEU A 24 -32.05 -29.97 -7.57
N ARG A 25 -32.79 -29.04 -8.18
CA ARG A 25 -34.13 -29.31 -8.74
C ARG A 25 -34.07 -30.26 -9.93
N GLU A 26 -33.07 -30.12 -10.79
CA GLU A 26 -32.81 -31.03 -11.91
C GLU A 26 -32.44 -32.45 -11.44
N GLN A 27 -31.78 -32.56 -10.29
CA GLN A 27 -31.52 -33.84 -9.60
C GLN A 27 -32.76 -34.43 -8.90
N GLY A 28 -33.92 -33.78 -9.02
CA GLY A 28 -35.20 -34.31 -8.57
C GLY A 28 -35.64 -33.89 -7.17
N LEU A 29 -34.85 -33.07 -6.45
CA LEU A 29 -35.24 -32.57 -5.13
C LEU A 29 -36.46 -31.66 -5.24
N THR A 30 -37.32 -31.69 -4.23
CA THR A 30 -38.44 -30.75 -4.06
C THR A 30 -37.95 -29.40 -3.54
N GLN A 31 -38.76 -28.34 -3.64
CA GLN A 31 -38.40 -27.02 -3.12
C GLN A 31 -38.09 -27.02 -1.62
N SER A 32 -38.79 -27.85 -0.84
CA SER A 32 -38.56 -27.97 0.60
C SER A 32 -37.23 -28.65 0.90
N GLU A 33 -36.89 -29.72 0.18
CA GLU A 33 -35.59 -30.39 0.32
C GLU A 33 -34.43 -29.47 -0.08
N VAL A 34 -34.58 -28.70 -1.16
CA VAL A 34 -33.58 -27.69 -1.56
C VAL A 34 -33.42 -26.61 -0.48
N ALA A 35 -34.51 -26.17 0.14
CA ALA A 35 -34.47 -25.18 1.20
C ALA A 35 -33.70 -25.70 2.42
N ASP A 36 -33.93 -26.96 2.80
CA ASP A 36 -33.24 -27.62 3.91
C ASP A 36 -31.73 -27.77 3.63
N VAL A 37 -31.36 -28.19 2.41
CA VAL A 37 -29.96 -28.35 1.98
C VAL A 37 -29.20 -27.02 1.96
N LEU A 38 -29.81 -25.97 1.40
CA LEU A 38 -29.19 -24.66 1.27
C LEU A 38 -29.28 -23.81 2.55
N GLY A 39 -30.00 -24.27 3.57
CA GLY A 39 -30.18 -23.54 4.83
C GLY A 39 -30.96 -22.22 4.66
N ILE A 40 -31.87 -22.14 3.70
CA ILE A 40 -32.69 -20.96 3.40
C ILE A 40 -34.18 -21.29 3.48
N SER A 41 -35.04 -20.28 3.37
CA SER A 41 -36.48 -20.52 3.36
C SER A 41 -36.95 -21.12 2.02
N GLN A 42 -38.00 -21.95 2.06
CA GLN A 42 -38.64 -22.44 0.83
C GLN A 42 -39.14 -21.29 -0.07
N SER A 43 -39.55 -20.16 0.53
CA SER A 43 -39.94 -18.98 -0.25
C SER A 43 -38.76 -18.33 -0.98
N ALA A 44 -37.54 -18.39 -0.42
CA ALA A 44 -36.33 -17.96 -1.12
C ALA A 44 -36.01 -18.90 -2.30
N VAL A 45 -36.08 -20.22 -2.11
CA VAL A 45 -35.95 -21.21 -3.21
C VAL A 45 -36.97 -20.96 -4.32
N SER A 46 -38.22 -20.65 -3.94
CA SER A 46 -39.25 -20.32 -4.92
C SER A 46 -38.88 -19.10 -5.76
N LYS A 47 -38.30 -18.06 -5.16
CA LYS A 47 -37.88 -16.85 -5.90
C LYS A 47 -36.76 -17.15 -6.88
N TYR A 48 -35.74 -17.93 -6.45
CA TYR A 48 -34.67 -18.35 -7.33
C TYR A 48 -35.19 -19.13 -8.54
N ALA A 49 -36.08 -20.11 -8.30
CA ALA A 49 -36.64 -20.95 -9.35
C ALA A 49 -37.51 -20.18 -10.38
N HIS A 50 -38.06 -19.02 -10.01
CA HIS A 50 -38.85 -18.17 -10.91
C HIS A 50 -38.04 -17.03 -11.53
N GLY A 51 -36.73 -16.91 -11.21
CA GLY A 51 -35.89 -15.80 -11.68
C GLY A 51 -36.24 -14.45 -11.06
N ASP A 52 -36.89 -14.45 -9.88
CA ASP A 52 -37.30 -13.23 -9.17
C ASP A 52 -36.14 -12.61 -8.36
N VAL A 53 -34.93 -13.17 -8.46
CA VAL A 53 -33.72 -12.68 -7.80
C VAL A 53 -32.74 -12.23 -8.87
N ALA A 54 -32.19 -11.03 -8.71
CA ALA A 54 -31.15 -10.54 -9.60
C ALA A 54 -29.92 -11.47 -9.53
N THR A 55 -29.47 -11.92 -10.69
CA THR A 55 -28.23 -12.67 -10.87
C THR A 55 -27.26 -11.84 -11.68
N ASN A 56 -25.97 -12.06 -11.50
CA ASN A 56 -24.93 -11.43 -12.30
C ASN A 56 -24.42 -12.42 -13.36
N ASP A 57 -24.61 -12.10 -14.64
CA ASP A 57 -24.23 -12.96 -15.76
C ASP A 57 -22.72 -13.26 -15.77
N ARG A 58 -21.86 -12.30 -15.39
CA ARG A 58 -20.40 -12.54 -15.31
C ARG A 58 -20.03 -13.59 -14.26
N ILE A 59 -20.81 -13.68 -13.18
CA ILE A 59 -20.62 -14.69 -12.14
C ILE A 59 -21.21 -16.03 -12.59
N ALA A 60 -22.37 -16.00 -13.25
CA ALA A 60 -23.01 -17.20 -13.74
C ALA A 60 -22.19 -17.91 -14.84
N ASP A 61 -21.51 -17.13 -15.69
CA ASP A 61 -20.72 -17.62 -16.83
C ASP A 61 -19.25 -17.94 -16.46
N ASP A 62 -18.81 -17.77 -15.20
CA ASP A 62 -17.45 -18.14 -14.79
C ASP A 62 -17.30 -19.66 -14.69
N GLU A 63 -16.36 -20.23 -15.46
CA GLU A 63 -16.16 -21.68 -15.58
C GLU A 63 -15.94 -22.38 -14.22
N ARG A 64 -15.32 -21.70 -13.24
CA ARG A 64 -15.07 -22.27 -11.90
C ARG A 64 -16.34 -22.25 -11.06
N VAL A 65 -17.15 -21.21 -11.20
CA VAL A 65 -18.48 -21.13 -10.55
C VAL A 65 -19.38 -22.23 -11.10
N GLU A 66 -19.47 -22.38 -12.42
CA GLU A 66 -20.26 -23.44 -13.06
C GLU A 66 -19.81 -24.84 -12.59
N ALA A 67 -18.50 -25.12 -12.66
CA ALA A 67 -17.94 -26.41 -12.25
C ALA A 67 -18.23 -26.72 -10.77
N LEU A 68 -18.05 -25.74 -9.88
CA LEU A 68 -18.33 -25.92 -8.46
C LEU A 68 -19.83 -26.15 -8.21
N VAL A 69 -20.71 -25.37 -8.86
CA VAL A 69 -22.16 -25.56 -8.72
C VAL A 69 -22.60 -26.94 -9.19
N ASP A 70 -22.05 -27.44 -10.29
CA ASP A 70 -22.33 -28.79 -10.79
C ASP A 70 -21.87 -29.87 -9.80
N GLU A 71 -20.62 -29.79 -9.32
CA GLU A 71 -20.09 -30.74 -8.34
C GLU A 71 -20.90 -30.73 -7.03
N LEU A 72 -21.17 -29.55 -6.48
CA LEU A 72 -21.96 -29.40 -5.26
C LEU A 72 -23.40 -29.87 -5.47
N GLY A 73 -24.02 -29.56 -6.60
CA GLY A 73 -25.38 -29.98 -6.92
C GLY A 73 -25.54 -31.49 -6.97
N GLU A 74 -24.60 -32.20 -7.60
CA GLU A 74 -24.57 -33.67 -7.65
C GLU A 74 -24.28 -34.27 -6.27
N GLY A 75 -23.23 -33.80 -5.60
CA GLY A 75 -22.79 -34.34 -4.32
C GLY A 75 -23.79 -34.11 -3.19
N LEU A 76 -24.44 -32.93 -3.14
CA LEU A 76 -25.49 -32.64 -2.15
C LEU A 76 -26.75 -33.47 -2.40
N ALA A 77 -27.15 -33.67 -3.66
CA ALA A 77 -28.32 -34.49 -4.00
C ALA A 77 -28.10 -35.98 -3.69
N ALA A 78 -26.88 -36.48 -3.92
CA ALA A 78 -26.49 -37.85 -3.57
C ALA A 78 -26.26 -38.05 -2.05
N GLY A 79 -26.02 -36.97 -1.31
CA GLY A 79 -25.64 -37.00 0.10
C GLY A 79 -24.15 -37.29 0.34
N ASP A 80 -23.33 -37.26 -0.71
CA ASP A 80 -21.88 -37.43 -0.66
C ASP A 80 -21.17 -36.17 -0.15
N ILE A 81 -21.76 -35.00 -0.39
CA ILE A 81 -21.29 -33.69 0.11
C ILE A 81 -22.24 -33.21 1.21
N THR A 82 -21.67 -32.71 2.30
CA THR A 82 -22.46 -32.09 3.38
C THR A 82 -22.64 -30.59 3.12
N PRO A 83 -23.70 -29.94 3.67
CA PRO A 83 -23.85 -28.50 3.57
C PRO A 83 -22.65 -27.71 4.14
N VAL A 84 -21.97 -28.25 5.16
CA VAL A 84 -20.76 -27.64 5.72
C VAL A 84 -19.59 -27.70 4.74
N GLN A 85 -19.41 -28.82 4.05
CA GLN A 85 -18.39 -28.94 3.01
C GLN A 85 -18.70 -27.99 1.84
N ALA A 86 -19.96 -27.97 1.36
CA ALA A 86 -20.38 -27.04 0.31
C ALA A 86 -20.11 -25.57 0.69
N LEU A 87 -20.39 -25.19 1.94
CA LEU A 87 -20.03 -23.86 2.46
C LEU A 87 -18.52 -23.61 2.34
N ILE A 88 -17.68 -24.56 2.79
CA ILE A 88 -16.21 -24.41 2.73
C ILE A 88 -15.74 -24.25 1.28
N GLU A 89 -16.22 -25.07 0.34
CA GLU A 89 -15.82 -24.97 -1.06
C GLU A 89 -16.23 -23.63 -1.69
N ILE A 90 -17.43 -23.14 -1.38
CA ILE A 90 -17.89 -21.82 -1.84
C ILE A 90 -17.02 -20.70 -1.26
N GLU A 91 -16.68 -20.76 0.03
CA GLU A 91 -15.80 -19.78 0.70
C GLU A 91 -14.37 -19.82 0.14
N VAL A 92 -13.87 -20.99 -0.24
CA VAL A 92 -12.58 -21.15 -0.92
C VAL A 92 -12.62 -20.50 -2.30
N LEU A 93 -13.67 -20.75 -3.08
CA LEU A 93 -13.85 -20.13 -4.40
C LEU A 93 -13.95 -18.61 -4.30
N ILE A 94 -14.72 -18.07 -3.34
CA ILE A 94 -14.82 -16.63 -3.11
C ILE A 94 -13.42 -16.02 -2.93
N ARG A 95 -12.59 -16.62 -2.07
CA ARG A 95 -11.21 -16.13 -1.85
C ARG A 95 -10.33 -16.23 -3.09
N GLU A 96 -10.53 -17.25 -3.93
CA GLU A 96 -9.82 -17.36 -5.20
C GLU A 96 -10.20 -16.21 -6.14
N LEU A 97 -11.50 -15.95 -6.29
CA LEU A 97 -12.04 -14.90 -7.16
C LEU A 97 -11.78 -13.47 -6.65
N GLU A 98 -11.50 -13.32 -5.36
CA GLU A 98 -10.98 -12.07 -4.74
C GLU A 98 -9.48 -11.84 -5.04
N GLY A 99 -8.81 -12.80 -5.69
CA GLY A 99 -7.46 -12.62 -6.19
C GLY A 99 -7.34 -11.43 -7.15
N GLY A 100 -6.21 -10.74 -7.10
CA GLY A 100 -5.97 -9.58 -7.97
C GLY A 100 -6.16 -9.89 -9.44
N GLY A 101 -6.92 -9.02 -10.11
CA GLY A 101 -7.30 -9.21 -11.52
C GLY A 101 -8.28 -10.34 -11.79
N ASP A 102 -8.83 -11.00 -10.77
CA ASP A 102 -9.85 -12.05 -10.90
C ASP A 102 -11.27 -11.48 -10.78
N LEU A 103 -12.31 -12.30 -10.89
CA LEU A 103 -13.67 -11.86 -11.14
C LEU A 103 -14.25 -10.92 -10.06
N LEU A 104 -14.16 -11.29 -8.78
CA LEU A 104 -14.71 -10.46 -7.70
C LEU A 104 -13.86 -9.20 -7.50
N ALA A 105 -12.54 -9.29 -7.69
CA ALA A 105 -11.67 -8.11 -7.70
C ALA A 105 -12.04 -7.13 -8.82
N GLN A 106 -12.28 -7.62 -10.05
CA GLN A 106 -12.70 -6.79 -11.18
C GLN A 106 -14.08 -6.16 -10.98
N LEU A 107 -15.01 -6.88 -10.36
CA LEU A 107 -16.32 -6.30 -10.01
C LEU A 107 -16.16 -5.22 -8.94
N HIS A 108 -15.26 -5.42 -7.98
CA HIS A 108 -14.96 -4.43 -6.95
C HIS A 108 -14.29 -3.16 -7.50
N GLU A 109 -13.33 -3.32 -8.40
CA GLU A 109 -12.69 -2.21 -9.13
C GLU A 109 -13.71 -1.40 -9.95
N ALA A 110 -14.75 -2.04 -10.51
CA ALA A 110 -15.79 -1.33 -11.24
C ALA A 110 -16.62 -0.40 -10.34
N GLU A 111 -16.86 -0.80 -9.10
CA GLU A 111 -17.59 -0.01 -8.10
C GLU A 111 -16.69 0.99 -7.35
N VAL A 112 -15.38 0.71 -7.26
CA VAL A 112 -14.36 1.56 -6.64
C VAL A 112 -13.19 1.75 -7.60
N PRO A 113 -13.30 2.65 -8.60
CA PRO A 113 -12.31 2.81 -9.66
C PRO A 113 -10.90 3.14 -9.18
N GLU A 114 -10.76 3.75 -8.00
CA GLU A 114 -9.47 4.08 -7.38
C GLU A 114 -8.63 2.83 -7.07
N LEU A 115 -9.23 1.63 -7.02
CA LEU A 115 -8.50 0.38 -6.83
C LEU A 115 -7.71 -0.04 -8.09
N ALA A 116 -8.14 0.38 -9.28
CA ALA A 116 -7.51 0.00 -10.55
C ALA A 116 -6.09 0.58 -10.70
N ASP A 117 -5.79 1.69 -10.01
CA ASP A 117 -4.48 2.34 -10.04
C ASP A 117 -3.39 1.53 -9.30
N HIS A 118 -3.77 0.44 -8.62
CA HIS A 118 -2.88 -0.33 -7.73
C HIS A 118 -2.49 -1.74 -8.23
N GLY A 119 -2.77 -2.06 -9.50
CA GLY A 119 -2.21 -3.22 -10.21
C GLY A 119 -2.88 -4.59 -9.93
N SER A 120 -2.62 -5.56 -10.82
CA SER A 120 -3.32 -6.86 -10.84
C SER A 120 -2.84 -7.89 -9.79
N SER A 121 -1.86 -7.58 -8.94
CA SER A 121 -1.50 -8.42 -7.78
C SER A 121 -2.39 -8.15 -6.55
N PHE A 122 -3.30 -7.17 -6.66
CA PHE A 122 -4.06 -6.61 -5.56
C PHE A 122 -5.04 -7.61 -4.93
N ARG A 123 -4.84 -7.91 -3.65
CA ARG A 123 -5.83 -8.57 -2.80
C ARG A 123 -6.21 -7.60 -1.70
N VAL A 124 -7.46 -7.12 -1.72
CA VAL A 124 -8.02 -6.22 -0.67
C VAL A 124 -7.80 -6.81 0.73
N HIS A 125 -7.84 -8.13 0.85
CA HIS A 125 -7.72 -8.88 2.10
C HIS A 125 -6.31 -9.35 2.44
N ASP A 126 -5.29 -9.05 1.63
CA ASP A 126 -3.92 -9.42 1.99
C ASP A 126 -3.36 -8.40 3.01
N PRO A 127 -3.12 -8.82 4.27
CA PRO A 127 -2.58 -7.94 5.30
C PRO A 127 -1.17 -7.43 4.96
N GLU A 128 -0.48 -8.05 4.01
CA GLU A 128 0.83 -7.68 3.51
C GLU A 128 0.78 -7.01 2.12
N SER A 129 -0.41 -6.67 1.61
CA SER A 129 -0.55 -6.04 0.29
C SER A 129 0.31 -4.79 0.09
N ASP A 130 0.89 -4.68 -1.10
CA ASP A 130 1.72 -3.55 -1.55
C ASP A 130 1.01 -2.20 -1.36
N LEU A 131 -0.31 -2.16 -1.57
CA LEU A 131 -1.14 -0.96 -1.36
C LEU A 131 -1.14 -0.53 0.11
N ARG A 132 -1.32 -1.46 1.04
CA ARG A 132 -1.30 -1.14 2.48
C ARG A 132 0.06 -0.61 2.90
N THR A 133 1.13 -1.21 2.40
CA THR A 133 2.51 -0.76 2.64
C THR A 133 2.72 0.63 2.08
N SER A 134 2.31 0.87 0.83
CA SER A 134 2.39 2.16 0.14
C SER A 134 1.60 3.25 0.88
N GLU A 135 0.36 3.00 1.26
CA GLU A 135 -0.47 3.97 2.00
C GLU A 135 0.08 4.26 3.41
N ARG A 136 0.74 3.30 4.06
CA ARG A 136 1.44 3.57 5.33
C ARG A 136 2.61 4.53 5.15
N VAL A 137 3.41 4.34 4.09
CA VAL A 137 4.52 5.23 3.73
C VAL A 137 3.97 6.64 3.46
N LEU A 138 2.98 6.77 2.58
CA LEU A 138 2.34 8.06 2.27
C LEU A 138 1.72 8.71 3.52
N SER A 139 1.09 7.92 4.39
CA SER A 139 0.53 8.43 5.64
C SER A 139 1.60 8.89 6.63
N SER A 140 2.74 8.20 6.73
CA SER A 140 3.88 8.65 7.52
C SER A 140 4.43 9.97 6.99
N LEU A 141 4.63 10.10 5.67
CA LEU A 141 5.05 11.35 5.04
C LEU A 141 4.08 12.50 5.30
N ARG A 142 2.77 12.29 5.13
CA ARG A 142 1.75 13.32 5.42
C ARG A 142 1.81 13.78 6.88
N ARG A 143 2.17 12.90 7.83
CA ARG A 143 2.35 13.26 9.25
C ARG A 143 3.67 14.01 9.48
N GLY A 144 4.78 13.54 8.92
CA GLY A 144 6.08 14.22 8.98
C GLY A 144 6.05 15.62 8.37
N LEU A 145 5.45 15.78 7.19
CA LEU A 145 5.25 17.08 6.54
C LEU A 145 4.43 18.03 7.42
N ARG A 146 3.36 17.54 8.05
CA ARG A 146 2.56 18.34 8.99
C ARG A 146 3.38 18.79 10.21
N ILE A 147 4.30 17.96 10.71
CA ILE A 147 5.21 18.35 11.79
C ILE A 147 6.10 19.51 11.32
N LEU A 148 6.72 19.38 10.15
CA LEU A 148 7.61 20.41 9.58
C LEU A 148 6.87 21.72 9.27
N GLU A 149 5.70 21.66 8.63
CA GLU A 149 4.89 22.84 8.30
C GLU A 149 4.43 23.62 9.55
N ASN A 150 4.15 22.91 10.65
CA ASN A 150 3.77 23.52 11.93
C ASN A 150 4.96 23.94 12.80
N SER A 151 6.18 23.56 12.42
CA SER A 151 7.40 23.89 13.16
C SER A 151 7.91 25.27 12.74
N SER A 152 7.60 26.26 13.56
CA SER A 152 8.04 27.64 13.34
C SER A 152 9.56 27.71 13.30
N GLY A 153 10.12 28.20 12.20
CA GLY A 153 11.57 28.27 12.00
C GLY A 153 12.10 27.25 10.99
N PHE A 154 11.36 26.17 10.66
CA PHE A 154 11.85 25.17 9.69
C PHE A 154 12.24 25.78 8.34
N ALA A 155 11.57 26.86 7.91
CA ALA A 155 11.92 27.60 6.69
C ALA A 155 13.38 28.06 6.63
N THR A 156 14.05 28.28 7.77
CA THR A 156 15.47 28.68 7.82
C THR A 156 16.44 27.52 7.60
N LEU A 157 15.95 26.28 7.67
CA LEU A 157 16.72 25.06 7.43
C LEU A 157 16.57 24.56 5.97
N ILE A 158 15.75 25.23 5.16
CA ILE A 158 15.50 24.84 3.77
C ILE A 158 16.64 25.36 2.88
N PRO A 159 17.35 24.49 2.14
CA PRO A 159 18.42 24.89 1.23
C PRO A 159 17.86 25.57 -0.04
N ALA A 160 18.72 26.21 -0.84
CA ALA A 160 18.32 26.87 -2.08
C ALA A 160 17.74 25.88 -3.11
N VAL A 161 18.22 24.64 -3.12
CA VAL A 161 17.65 23.54 -3.92
C VAL A 161 16.32 22.99 -3.38
N GLY A 162 15.85 23.47 -2.23
CA GLY A 162 14.66 22.98 -1.53
C GLY A 162 14.91 21.69 -0.74
N SER A 163 14.09 21.46 0.28
CA SER A 163 14.09 20.24 1.09
C SER A 163 13.14 19.20 0.50
N ASN A 164 13.43 17.92 0.67
CA ASN A 164 12.48 16.85 0.37
C ASN A 164 12.51 15.83 1.49
N LEU A 165 11.35 15.60 2.12
CA LEU A 165 11.15 14.53 3.07
C LEU A 165 10.68 13.31 2.27
N VAL A 166 11.45 12.22 2.35
CA VAL A 166 11.17 10.97 1.65
C VAL A 166 11.03 9.81 2.61
N ALA A 167 10.29 8.78 2.19
CA ALA A 167 10.18 7.52 2.89
C ALA A 167 9.96 6.38 1.88
N CYS A 168 10.50 5.20 2.18
CA CYS A 168 10.47 4.06 1.27
C CYS A 168 9.66 2.89 1.84
N THR A 169 9.26 1.96 0.97
CA THR A 169 8.73 0.66 1.40
C THR A 169 9.84 -0.18 2.06
N PRO A 170 9.48 -1.21 2.86
CA PRO A 170 10.46 -2.09 3.51
C PRO A 170 11.40 -2.79 2.51
N ASP A 171 10.88 -3.17 1.35
CA ASP A 171 11.58 -3.93 0.31
C ASP A 171 12.07 -3.03 -0.84
N ALA A 172 12.20 -1.72 -0.61
CA ALA A 172 12.54 -0.75 -1.64
C ALA A 172 13.89 -1.04 -2.32
N GLU A 173 13.89 -1.16 -3.65
CA GLU A 173 15.07 -1.42 -4.47
C GLU A 173 15.45 -0.21 -5.34
N ASP A 174 14.46 0.59 -5.76
CA ASP A 174 14.69 1.74 -6.63
C ASP A 174 13.85 2.97 -6.22
N VAL A 175 13.97 4.05 -7.02
CA VAL A 175 13.34 5.34 -6.73
C VAL A 175 11.81 5.25 -6.79
N ASP A 176 11.23 4.32 -7.55
CA ASP A 176 9.79 4.14 -7.65
C ASP A 176 9.20 3.57 -6.34
N ASP A 177 10.01 2.90 -5.52
CA ASP A 177 9.65 2.43 -4.17
C ASP A 177 9.76 3.52 -3.08
N VAL A 178 10.19 4.73 -3.46
CA VAL A 178 10.39 5.86 -2.54
C VAL A 178 9.37 6.95 -2.82
N ALA A 179 8.60 7.31 -1.80
CA ALA A 179 7.70 8.44 -1.84
C ALA A 179 8.38 9.71 -1.32
N GLY A 180 8.02 10.85 -1.90
CA GLY A 180 8.51 12.17 -1.52
C GLY A 180 7.55 13.28 -1.95
N VAL A 181 7.96 14.54 -1.81
CA VAL A 181 7.15 15.70 -2.22
C VAL A 181 7.44 16.09 -3.66
N PRO A 182 6.46 16.03 -4.57
CA PRO A 182 6.59 16.59 -5.92
C PRO A 182 6.84 18.10 -5.84
N GLY A 183 7.93 18.55 -6.48
CA GLY A 183 8.30 19.96 -6.46
C GLY A 183 8.94 20.45 -5.16
N ARG A 184 9.28 19.55 -4.21
CA ARG A 184 10.03 19.83 -2.97
C ARG A 184 9.33 20.81 -2.02
N ILE A 185 9.91 21.01 -0.85
CA ILE A 185 9.50 21.96 0.17
C ILE A 185 10.36 23.21 0.03
N PHE A 186 9.73 24.37 -0.06
CA PHE A 186 10.41 25.66 -0.23
C PHE A 186 10.00 26.68 0.83
N ASP A 187 10.91 27.60 1.15
CA ASP A 187 10.58 28.81 1.90
C ASP A 187 9.83 29.82 1.02
N VAL A 188 8.57 30.08 1.37
CA VAL A 188 7.76 31.14 0.78
C VAL A 188 7.41 32.16 1.87
N LYS A 189 8.19 33.24 1.92
CA LYS A 189 8.00 34.38 2.86
C LYS A 189 8.13 33.99 4.34
N GLY A 190 9.11 33.14 4.66
CA GLY A 190 9.38 32.65 6.01
C GLY A 190 8.48 31.48 6.42
N GLN A 191 7.88 30.78 5.45
CA GLN A 191 6.98 29.65 5.69
C GLN A 191 7.35 28.48 4.78
N ALA A 192 7.55 27.31 5.37
CA ALA A 192 7.71 26.07 4.62
C ALA A 192 6.42 25.77 3.87
N THR A 193 6.52 25.67 2.54
CA THR A 193 5.39 25.44 1.65
C THR A 193 5.57 24.12 0.91
N VAL A 194 4.57 23.26 1.00
CA VAL A 194 4.47 21.99 0.28
C VAL A 194 3.53 22.18 -0.92
N PRO A 195 4.00 22.11 -2.17
CA PRO A 195 3.17 22.40 -3.35
C PRO A 195 2.03 21.39 -3.56
N THR A 196 2.28 20.11 -3.29
CA THR A 196 1.35 19.01 -3.54
C THR A 196 1.62 17.87 -2.54
N GLY A 197 0.65 16.98 -2.33
CA GLY A 197 0.81 15.82 -1.46
C GLY A 197 1.92 14.88 -1.93
N PRO A 198 2.42 14.00 -1.03
CA PRO A 198 3.50 13.09 -1.37
C PRO A 198 3.05 12.02 -2.38
N GLU A 199 3.98 11.62 -3.24
CA GLU A 199 3.80 10.64 -4.33
C GLU A 199 5.07 9.77 -4.45
N PHE A 200 4.95 8.55 -4.97
CA PHE A 200 6.07 7.65 -5.26
C PHE A 200 6.84 8.06 -6.52
N GLY A 201 8.15 7.81 -6.56
CA GLY A 201 8.99 8.04 -7.75
C GLY A 201 9.35 9.50 -8.03
N VAL A 202 9.01 10.45 -7.15
CA VAL A 202 9.11 11.90 -7.44
C VAL A 202 10.40 12.57 -6.94
N SER A 203 11.23 11.87 -6.17
CA SER A 203 12.40 12.45 -5.50
C SER A 203 13.69 11.67 -5.72
N GLU A 204 14.26 11.77 -6.92
CA GLU A 204 15.47 11.03 -7.32
C GLU A 204 16.66 11.19 -6.36
N HIS A 205 17.02 12.42 -5.99
CA HIS A 205 18.27 12.67 -5.26
C HIS A 205 18.26 12.16 -3.81
N VAL A 206 17.26 12.57 -3.01
CA VAL A 206 17.15 12.11 -1.62
C VAL A 206 16.80 10.62 -1.54
N ALA A 207 16.04 10.09 -2.51
CA ALA A 207 15.82 8.65 -2.64
C ALA A 207 17.13 7.91 -2.88
N THR A 208 18.00 8.40 -3.77
CA THR A 208 19.31 7.79 -4.04
C THR A 208 20.17 7.72 -2.78
N VAL A 209 20.23 8.79 -1.98
CA VAL A 209 20.96 8.79 -0.71
C VAL A 209 20.38 7.77 0.29
N LEU A 210 19.05 7.75 0.45
CA LEU A 210 18.37 6.80 1.34
C LEU A 210 18.60 5.34 0.92
N LEU A 211 18.41 5.03 -0.37
CA LEU A 211 18.56 3.69 -0.92
C LEU A 211 20.02 3.21 -0.85
N ALA A 212 20.99 4.08 -1.17
CA ALA A 212 22.40 3.75 -1.02
C ALA A 212 22.76 3.46 0.44
N ALA A 213 22.27 4.26 1.39
CA ALA A 213 22.52 3.98 2.81
C ALA A 213 21.91 2.64 3.25
N ARG A 214 20.68 2.35 2.83
CA ARG A 214 20.00 1.07 3.12
C ARG A 214 20.73 -0.14 2.55
N ALA A 215 21.14 -0.06 1.29
CA ALA A 215 21.85 -1.15 0.61
C ALA A 215 23.16 -1.54 1.32
N HIS A 216 23.75 -0.61 2.09
CA HIS A 216 24.99 -0.81 2.84
C HIS A 216 24.77 -0.99 4.36
N GLY A 217 23.53 -1.23 4.80
CA GLY A 217 23.23 -1.70 6.16
C GLY A 217 22.55 -0.68 7.09
N SER A 218 22.16 0.50 6.60
CA SER A 218 21.33 1.41 7.38
C SER A 218 19.89 0.89 7.50
N ASP A 219 19.35 0.89 8.72
CA ASP A 219 17.94 0.55 8.99
C ASP A 219 16.95 1.71 8.66
N ALA A 220 17.46 2.83 8.13
CA ALA A 220 16.65 4.01 7.83
C ALA A 220 15.62 3.73 6.74
N SER A 221 14.36 4.12 6.95
CA SER A 221 13.29 4.04 5.94
C SER A 221 12.75 5.41 5.54
N ALA A 222 13.33 6.49 6.08
CA ALA A 222 13.01 7.87 5.74
C ALA A 222 14.26 8.76 5.78
N ALA A 223 14.22 9.83 5.01
CA ALA A 223 15.29 10.82 4.96
C ALA A 223 14.77 12.23 4.65
N ILE A 224 15.49 13.26 5.09
CA ILE A 224 15.27 14.65 4.65
C ILE A 224 16.60 15.36 4.43
N ASN A 225 16.70 16.16 3.37
CA ASN A 225 17.80 17.10 3.20
C ASN A 225 17.46 18.48 3.78
N ILE A 226 18.41 19.05 4.53
CA ILE A 226 18.37 20.42 5.06
C ILE A 226 19.67 21.15 4.69
N SER A 227 19.66 22.47 4.83
CA SER A 227 20.83 23.31 4.59
C SER A 227 21.99 22.89 5.50
N TYR A 228 23.19 22.78 4.92
CA TYR A 228 24.39 22.57 5.72
C TYR A 228 24.78 23.83 6.47
N ASP A 229 25.00 23.67 7.77
CA ASP A 229 25.71 24.63 8.62
C ASP A 229 26.51 23.85 9.66
N ARG A 230 27.68 24.37 10.04
CA ARG A 230 28.57 23.68 10.99
C ARG A 230 27.97 23.60 12.39
N ASP A 231 27.23 24.61 12.82
CA ASP A 231 26.60 24.65 14.13
C ASP A 231 25.42 23.66 14.17
N LEU A 232 24.67 23.52 13.07
CA LEU A 232 23.61 22.50 12.94
C LEU A 232 24.17 21.08 13.02
N LEU A 233 25.29 20.81 12.33
CA LEU A 233 25.93 19.49 12.35
C LEU A 233 26.49 19.16 13.75
N ALA A 234 27.05 20.15 14.44
CA ALA A 234 27.52 20.00 15.81
C ALA A 234 26.35 19.71 16.76
N GLN A 235 25.23 20.41 16.62
CA GLN A 235 24.03 20.18 17.42
C GLN A 235 23.47 18.77 17.22
N LEU A 236 23.36 18.29 15.98
CA LEU A 236 22.95 16.90 15.69
C LEU A 236 23.86 15.88 16.39
N SER A 237 25.17 16.12 16.38
CA SER A 237 26.14 15.26 17.07
C SER A 237 25.97 15.30 18.60
N GLU A 238 25.70 16.47 19.17
CA GLU A 238 25.43 16.64 20.61
C GLU A 238 24.13 15.95 21.04
N ASP A 239 23.12 15.94 20.15
CA ASP A 239 21.85 15.23 20.33
C ASP A 239 21.97 13.70 20.17
N GLY A 240 23.17 13.20 19.86
CA GLY A 240 23.49 11.78 19.82
C GLY A 240 23.42 11.15 18.42
N HIS A 241 23.31 11.95 17.36
CA HIS A 241 23.36 11.45 16.00
C HIS A 241 24.82 11.22 15.55
N VAL A 242 25.10 10.05 15.00
CA VAL A 242 26.37 9.76 14.34
C VAL A 242 26.36 10.38 12.94
N THR A 243 27.38 11.16 12.62
CA THR A 243 27.50 11.89 11.35
C THR A 243 28.60 11.29 10.47
N ALA A 244 28.34 11.11 9.18
CA ALA A 244 29.36 10.73 8.19
C ALA A 244 29.38 11.69 6.99
N GLU A 245 30.57 12.08 6.56
CA GLU A 245 30.77 12.91 5.36
C GLU A 245 30.90 12.02 4.13
N PHE A 246 30.33 12.43 3.00
CA PHE A 246 30.55 11.80 1.71
C PHE A 246 30.89 12.84 0.62
N ASP A 247 31.52 12.39 -0.46
CA ASP A 247 31.88 13.25 -1.59
C ASP A 247 30.75 13.30 -2.64
N GLU A 248 30.17 14.48 -2.83
CA GLU A 248 29.08 14.77 -3.77
C GLU A 248 29.59 15.04 -5.21
N SER A 249 30.91 15.13 -5.41
CA SER A 249 31.50 15.36 -6.74
C SER A 249 31.70 14.09 -7.56
N ASP A 250 31.62 12.93 -6.92
CA ASP A 250 31.67 11.59 -7.51
C ASP A 250 30.26 10.97 -7.62
N ASP A 251 30.18 9.67 -7.92
CA ASP A 251 28.92 8.92 -7.91
C ASP A 251 28.34 8.86 -6.49
N VAL A 252 27.22 9.58 -6.27
CA VAL A 252 26.59 9.75 -4.95
C VAL A 252 26.31 8.41 -4.27
N ALA A 253 25.81 7.41 -5.01
CA ALA A 253 25.52 6.10 -4.44
C ALA A 253 26.79 5.42 -3.90
N SER A 254 27.88 5.43 -4.68
CA SER A 254 29.17 4.87 -4.27
C SER A 254 29.80 5.66 -3.10
N SER A 255 29.67 6.98 -3.08
CA SER A 255 30.19 7.82 -1.99
C SER A 255 29.44 7.61 -0.68
N VAL A 256 28.11 7.53 -0.74
CA VAL A 256 27.26 7.20 0.42
C VAL A 256 27.55 5.80 0.93
N ALA A 257 27.71 4.83 0.03
CA ALA A 257 28.11 3.47 0.38
C ALA A 257 29.41 3.44 1.19
N ALA A 258 30.46 4.11 0.71
CA ALA A 258 31.73 4.19 1.42
C ALA A 258 31.59 4.85 2.81
N ALA A 259 30.80 5.93 2.91
CA ALA A 259 30.57 6.61 4.18
C ALA A 259 29.84 5.73 5.21
N ILE A 260 28.85 4.93 4.78
CA ILE A 260 28.12 4.01 5.66
C ILE A 260 28.97 2.77 6.00
N GLU A 261 29.80 2.28 5.08
CA GLU A 261 30.73 1.18 5.37
C GLU A 261 31.78 1.58 6.41
N ASP A 262 32.26 2.83 6.35
CA ASP A 262 33.20 3.38 7.32
C ASP A 262 32.54 3.71 8.67
N GLU A 263 31.30 4.23 8.66
CA GLU A 263 30.51 4.58 9.86
C GLU A 263 29.09 3.97 9.82
N PRO A 264 28.93 2.67 10.15
CA PRO A 264 27.65 1.95 10.00
C PRO A 264 26.51 2.47 10.87
N GLU A 265 26.82 3.19 11.95
CA GLU A 265 25.83 3.77 12.87
C GLU A 265 25.35 5.17 12.43
N ALA A 266 25.84 5.69 11.30
CA ALA A 266 25.50 7.02 10.83
C ALA A 266 23.98 7.18 10.62
N THR A 267 23.41 8.15 11.32
CA THR A 267 22.01 8.60 11.15
C THR A 267 21.94 9.96 10.48
N VAL A 268 23.10 10.58 10.24
CA VAL A 268 23.23 11.84 9.51
C VAL A 268 24.34 11.69 8.48
N LEU A 269 24.02 11.93 7.22
CA LEU A 269 25.01 12.04 6.15
C LEU A 269 25.14 13.51 5.76
N TYR A 270 26.32 13.97 5.37
CA TYR A 270 26.48 15.34 4.90
C TYR A 270 27.58 15.46 3.85
N GLN A 271 27.53 16.57 3.11
CA GLN A 271 28.56 16.95 2.16
C GLN A 271 28.76 18.46 2.21
N THR A 272 30.01 18.90 2.01
CA THR A 272 30.42 20.31 2.20
C THR A 272 30.43 21.13 0.91
N GLY A 273 29.78 20.63 -0.12
CA GLY A 273 29.54 21.32 -1.39
C GLY A 273 30.74 21.30 -2.32
N GLY A 274 30.58 22.00 -3.43
CA GLY A 274 31.58 22.06 -4.48
C GLY A 274 31.23 23.10 -5.54
N MET A 275 31.96 23.11 -6.65
CA MET A 275 31.66 24.02 -7.76
C MET A 275 30.28 23.68 -8.37
N GLY A 276 29.28 24.51 -8.07
CA GLY A 276 27.90 24.30 -8.53
C GLY A 276 27.07 23.33 -7.68
N ILE A 277 27.62 22.88 -6.55
CA ILE A 277 26.98 21.95 -5.62
C ILE A 277 26.78 22.68 -4.28
N GLU A 278 25.52 22.84 -3.87
CA GLU A 278 25.16 23.40 -2.57
C GLU A 278 25.47 22.37 -1.47
N PRO A 279 26.09 22.75 -0.33
CA PRO A 279 26.33 21.84 0.78
C PRO A 279 25.03 21.47 1.51
N LEU A 280 24.89 20.20 1.89
CA LEU A 280 23.65 19.65 2.47
C LEU A 280 23.92 18.71 3.64
N ILE A 281 22.97 18.65 4.56
CA ILE A 281 22.84 17.61 5.59
C ILE A 281 21.62 16.75 5.25
N TYR A 282 21.77 15.44 5.34
CA TYR A 282 20.72 14.44 5.21
C TYR A 282 20.51 13.76 6.57
N VAL A 283 19.32 13.94 7.13
CA VAL A 283 18.92 13.25 8.37
C VAL A 283 18.17 11.99 7.98
N LEU A 284 18.66 10.83 8.44
CA LEU A 284 18.08 9.51 8.22
C LEU A 284 17.33 9.05 9.46
N GLY A 285 16.27 8.26 9.27
CA GLY A 285 15.51 7.72 10.38
C GLY A 285 14.55 6.59 10.00
N PRO A 286 13.91 5.97 11.00
CA PRO A 286 13.06 4.80 10.80
C PRO A 286 11.72 5.12 10.10
N ASP A 287 11.25 6.37 10.21
CA ASP A 287 10.03 6.86 9.59
C ASP A 287 10.07 8.39 9.45
N ALA A 288 9.14 8.93 8.65
CA ALA A 288 9.12 10.35 8.32
C ALA A 288 8.79 11.27 9.50
N GLU A 289 8.10 10.75 10.52
CA GLU A 289 7.74 11.52 11.73
C GLU A 289 8.96 11.67 12.63
N SER A 290 9.71 10.59 12.83
CA SER A 290 10.97 10.58 13.57
C SER A 290 11.99 11.53 12.95
N VAL A 291 12.14 11.49 11.61
CA VAL A 291 13.01 12.42 10.88
C VAL A 291 12.55 13.87 11.05
N ALA A 292 11.24 14.13 10.92
CA ALA A 292 10.69 15.47 11.11
C ALA A 292 10.85 15.99 12.54
N ASP A 293 10.74 15.12 13.54
CA ASP A 293 10.94 15.45 14.96
C ASP A 293 12.42 15.78 15.25
N THR A 294 13.37 15.06 14.65
CA THR A 294 14.80 15.41 14.70
C THR A 294 15.06 16.79 14.08
N VAL A 295 14.50 17.07 12.90
CA VAL A 295 14.66 18.40 12.29
C VAL A 295 14.02 19.49 13.16
N ARG A 296 12.89 19.21 13.81
CA ARG A 296 12.25 20.15 14.73
C ARG A 296 13.10 20.47 15.97
N SER A 297 13.94 19.55 16.46
CA SER A 297 14.79 19.83 17.63
C SER A 297 15.91 20.83 17.35
N LEU A 298 16.19 21.12 16.08
CA LEU A 298 17.18 22.11 15.64
C LEU A 298 16.65 23.56 15.63
N LEU A 299 15.39 23.79 16.02
CA LEU A 299 14.71 25.09 16.01
C LEU A 299 14.65 25.73 17.40
#